data_AF-A0A6N7EHB8-F1
#
_entry.id   AF-A0A6N7EHB8-F1
#
_cell.length_a   1.000
_cell.length_b   1.000
_cell.length_c   1.000
_cell.angle_alpha   90.00
_cell.angle_beta   90.00
_cell.angle_gamma   90.00
#
_symmetry.space_group_name_H-M   'P 1'
#
loop_
_entity.id
_entity.type
_entity.pdbx_description
1 polymer ?
#
loop_
_entity_poly.entity_id
_entity_poly.type
_entity_poly.pdbx_seq_one_letter_code
_entity_poly.pdbx_strand_id
1 'polypeptide(L)'
;MRWQEPTSPEGSAMADEKQTRSGLAGVPMAVAVVVVIAWVVFVIVLLLNLGAEEARWTRLTFVFASVQAVAFAGAGAIFGVSVQSERVKKAEASAKKNATAATNGRALAAMTMADDAPRDTAGLEALPAPGQEDEVRRRHAEAARRLFPDMATQPPS
;
A
#
# COMPACT_ATOMS: atom_id res chain seq x y z
N MET A 1 37.33 23.26 29.57
CA MET A 1 36.45 22.08 29.70
C MET A 1 35.02 22.57 29.73
N ARG A 2 34.29 22.42 28.61
CA ARG A 2 32.89 22.84 28.46
C ARG A 2 32.04 21.55 28.49
N TRP A 3 31.32 21.33 29.57
CA TRP A 3 30.39 20.21 29.72
C TRP A 3 29.23 20.42 28.74
N GLN A 4 28.97 19.42 27.89
CA GLN A 4 27.75 19.35 27.08
C GLN A 4 26.67 18.68 27.94
N GLU A 5 25.55 19.38 28.15
CA GLU A 5 24.40 18.84 28.85
C GLU A 5 23.81 17.66 28.03
N PRO A 6 23.49 16.52 28.66
CA PRO A 6 22.77 15.45 27.98
C PRO A 6 21.38 15.96 27.62
N THR A 7 21.08 16.04 26.33
CA THR A 7 19.74 16.33 25.82
C THR A 7 18.77 15.27 26.35
N SER A 8 17.93 15.66 27.33
CA SER A 8 16.92 14.77 27.90
C SER A 8 16.01 14.18 26.81
N PRO A 9 15.73 12.87 26.84
CA PRO A 9 14.84 12.19 25.88
C PRO A 9 13.36 12.62 26.00
N GLU A 10 13.03 13.50 26.94
CA GLU A 10 11.67 13.97 27.21
C GLU A 10 11.12 14.86 26.09
N GLY A 11 11.98 15.58 25.36
CA GLY A 11 11.56 16.40 24.21
C GLY A 11 11.10 15.57 23.00
N SER A 12 11.67 14.37 22.82
CA SER A 12 11.33 13.45 21.74
C SER A 12 10.06 12.63 22.03
N ALA A 13 9.77 12.34 23.30
CA ALA A 13 8.57 11.58 23.67
C ALA A 13 7.27 12.39 23.49
N MET A 14 7.30 13.70 23.76
CA MET A 14 6.13 14.57 23.56
C MET A 14 5.83 14.91 22.09
N ALA A 15 6.81 14.76 21.18
CA ALA A 15 6.60 14.95 19.75
C ALA A 15 5.88 13.74 19.10
N ASP A 16 6.10 12.53 19.64
CA ASP A 16 5.55 11.28 19.11
C ASP A 16 4.05 11.12 19.47
N GLU A 17 3.61 11.64 20.62
CA GLU A 17 2.23 11.50 21.09
C GLU A 17 1.19 12.30 20.28
N LYS A 18 1.62 13.35 19.56
CA LYS A 18 0.72 14.12 18.69
C LYS A 18 0.39 13.40 17.37
N GLN A 19 1.17 12.38 16.99
CA GLN A 19 1.04 11.76 15.67
C GLN A 19 -0.01 10.63 15.62
N THR A 20 -0.47 10.14 16.78
CA THR A 20 -1.46 9.06 16.91
C THR A 20 -2.92 9.52 16.92
N ARG A 21 -3.20 10.84 16.91
CA ARG A 21 -4.58 11.38 16.91
C ARG A 21 -5.15 11.71 15.51
N SER A 22 -4.48 11.30 14.43
CA SER A 22 -5.03 11.44 13.06
C SER A 22 -5.81 10.22 12.57
N GLY A 23 -6.06 9.23 13.44
CA GLY A 23 -6.65 7.94 13.05
C GLY A 23 -8.17 7.90 12.83
N LEU A 24 -8.90 8.98 13.12
CA LEU A 24 -10.38 8.98 13.06
C LEU A 24 -10.96 10.06 12.14
N ALA A 25 -10.18 11.04 11.67
CA ALA A 25 -10.69 12.12 10.85
C ALA A 25 -10.96 11.64 9.41
N GLY A 26 -12.20 11.28 9.11
CA GLY A 26 -12.61 10.88 7.76
C GLY A 26 -13.95 10.14 7.74
N VAL A 27 -14.14 9.30 6.73
CA VAL A 27 -15.34 8.49 6.53
C VAL A 27 -15.76 7.65 7.77
N PRO A 28 -14.84 7.06 8.56
CA PRO A 28 -15.22 6.37 9.79
C PRO A 28 -15.92 7.27 10.82
N MET A 29 -15.50 8.54 10.92
CA MET A 29 -16.16 9.54 11.78
C MET A 29 -17.57 9.85 11.26
N ALA A 30 -17.73 10.01 9.94
CA ALA A 30 -19.04 10.26 9.35
C ALA A 30 -20.01 9.11 9.61
N VAL A 31 -19.54 7.85 9.49
CA VAL A 31 -20.34 6.67 9.81
C VAL A 31 -20.69 6.63 11.30
N ALA A 32 -19.73 6.87 12.19
CA ALA A 32 -19.97 6.91 13.63
C ALA A 32 -21.02 7.99 14.00
N VAL A 33 -20.91 9.18 13.42
CA VAL A 33 -21.87 10.28 13.61
C VAL A 33 -23.27 9.88 13.12
N VAL A 34 -23.38 9.26 11.94
CA VAL A 34 -24.69 8.79 11.41
C VAL A 34 -25.32 7.74 12.33
N VAL A 35 -24.54 6.77 12.83
CA VAL A 35 -25.02 5.73 13.75
C VAL A 35 -25.53 6.36 15.05
N VAL A 36 -24.78 7.32 15.61
CA VAL A 36 -25.18 8.04 16.83
C VAL A 36 -26.47 8.84 16.59
N ILE A 37 -26.57 9.57 15.47
CA ILE A 37 -27.78 10.32 15.12
C ILE A 37 -28.98 9.38 14.96
N ALA A 38 -28.83 8.26 14.27
CA ALA A 38 -29.89 7.27 14.10
C ALA A 38 -30.36 6.70 15.45
N TRP A 39 -29.43 6.42 16.37
CA TRP A 39 -29.75 5.95 17.72
C TRP A 39 -30.49 7.02 18.55
N VAL A 40 -30.02 8.27 18.52
CA VAL A 40 -30.69 9.39 19.23
C VAL A 40 -32.11 9.61 18.68
N VAL A 41 -32.27 9.60 17.36
CA VAL A 41 -33.59 9.72 16.71
C VAL A 41 -34.51 8.57 17.15
N PHE A 42 -34.00 7.35 17.22
CA PHE A 42 -34.78 6.20 17.69
C PHE A 42 -35.23 6.36 19.15
N VAL A 43 -34.33 6.76 20.05
CA VAL A 43 -34.66 7.00 21.47
C VAL A 43 -35.72 8.10 21.61
N ILE A 44 -35.57 9.21 20.89
CA ILE A 44 -36.55 10.31 20.91
C ILE A 44 -37.92 9.82 20.40
N VAL A 45 -37.95 9.09 19.29
CA VAL A 45 -39.20 8.54 18.73
C VAL A 45 -39.87 7.58 19.72
N LEU A 46 -39.09 6.73 20.39
CA LEU A 46 -39.60 5.76 21.36
C LEU A 46 -40.16 6.48 22.59
N LEU A 47 -39.45 7.49 23.10
CA LEU A 47 -39.91 8.34 24.21
C LEU A 47 -41.20 9.10 23.89
N LEU A 48 -41.33 9.63 22.67
CA LEU A 48 -42.54 10.35 22.23
C LEU A 48 -43.74 9.43 21.97
N ASN A 49 -43.53 8.11 21.88
CA ASN A 49 -44.59 7.13 21.58
C ASN A 49 -44.81 6.12 22.72
N LEU A 50 -44.30 6.39 23.93
CA LEU A 50 -44.44 5.53 25.11
C LEU A 50 -45.90 5.22 25.51
N GLY A 51 -46.89 5.95 24.96
CA GLY A 51 -48.32 5.71 25.16
C GLY A 51 -49.14 5.65 23.85
N ALA A 52 -48.50 5.38 22.71
CA ALA A 52 -49.17 5.40 21.41
C ALA A 52 -49.80 4.05 21.05
N GLU A 53 -50.97 4.13 20.40
CA GLU A 53 -51.71 3.01 19.79
C GLU A 53 -50.82 2.20 18.81
N GLU A 54 -50.98 0.86 18.80
CA GLU A 54 -50.12 -0.08 18.06
C GLU A 54 -49.89 0.32 16.59
N ALA A 55 -50.91 0.88 15.94
CA ALA A 55 -50.84 1.33 14.56
C ALA A 55 -49.82 2.47 14.32
N ARG A 56 -49.61 3.35 15.30
CA ARG A 56 -48.63 4.44 15.20
C ARG A 56 -47.21 3.92 15.40
N TRP A 57 -47.05 2.95 16.30
CA TRP A 57 -45.80 2.25 16.50
C TRP A 57 -45.34 1.55 15.21
N THR A 58 -46.21 0.75 14.57
CA THR A 58 -45.89 0.05 13.31
C THR A 58 -45.44 1.00 12.19
N ARG A 59 -46.09 2.17 12.05
CA ARG A 59 -45.69 3.16 11.04
C ARG A 59 -44.30 3.73 11.30
N LEU A 60 -43.95 4.00 12.56
CA LEU A 60 -42.63 4.51 12.93
C LEU A 60 -41.54 3.46 12.66
N THR A 61 -41.80 2.19 12.98
CA THR A 61 -40.87 1.10 12.67
C THR A 61 -40.65 0.95 11.17
N PHE A 62 -41.71 1.12 10.37
CA PHE A 62 -41.62 1.01 8.91
C PHE A 62 -40.79 2.12 8.26
N VAL A 63 -40.97 3.36 8.73
CA VAL A 63 -40.16 4.51 8.28
C VAL A 63 -38.70 4.32 8.70
N PHE A 64 -38.47 3.87 9.94
CA PHE A 64 -37.14 3.60 10.45
C PHE A 64 -36.40 2.52 9.62
N ALA A 65 -37.07 1.40 9.32
CA ALA A 65 -36.50 0.35 8.48
C ALA A 65 -36.08 0.88 7.10
N SER A 66 -36.90 1.75 6.50
CA SER A 66 -36.60 2.37 5.20
C SER A 66 -35.37 3.29 5.28
N VAL A 67 -35.27 4.11 6.33
CA VAL A 67 -34.09 4.98 6.56
C VAL A 67 -32.84 4.15 6.80
N GLN A 68 -32.95 3.07 7.59
CA GLN A 68 -31.85 2.17 7.87
C GLN A 68 -31.35 1.47 6.60
N ALA A 69 -32.24 1.09 5.69
CA ALA A 69 -31.87 0.49 4.41
C ALA A 69 -31.02 1.45 3.56
N VAL A 70 -31.40 2.73 3.48
CA VAL A 70 -30.61 3.75 2.77
C VAL A 70 -29.25 3.95 3.45
N ALA A 71 -29.20 3.95 4.78
CA ALA A 71 -27.95 4.05 5.53
C ALA A 71 -27.03 2.84 5.27
N PHE A 72 -27.57 1.61 5.26
CA PHE A 72 -26.79 0.42 4.92
C PHE A 72 -26.31 0.41 3.47
N ALA A 73 -27.12 0.89 2.53
CA ALA A 73 -26.69 1.07 1.15
C ALA A 73 -25.54 2.07 1.04
N GLY A 74 -25.65 3.21 1.74
CA GLY A 74 -24.59 4.22 1.79
C GLY A 74 -23.31 3.69 2.43
N ALA A 75 -23.41 3.00 3.56
CA ALA A 75 -22.28 2.34 4.20
C ALA A 75 -21.64 1.29 3.29
N GLY A 76 -22.45 0.45 2.64
CA GLY A 76 -21.99 -0.55 1.68
C GLY A 76 -21.25 0.06 0.49
N ALA A 77 -21.75 1.17 -0.06
CA ALA A 77 -21.10 1.88 -1.16
C ALA A 77 -19.73 2.46 -0.74
N ILE A 78 -19.66 3.05 0.44
CA ILE A 78 -18.42 3.57 1.04
C ILE A 78 -17.37 2.45 1.17
N PHE A 79 -17.75 1.31 1.77
CA PHE A 79 -16.85 0.17 1.94
C PHE A 79 -16.45 -0.44 0.59
N GLY A 80 -17.36 -0.46 -0.40
CA GLY A 80 -17.07 -0.91 -1.74
C GLY A 80 -15.97 -0.09 -2.42
N VAL A 81 -16.08 1.24 -2.35
CA VAL A 81 -15.09 2.16 -2.94
C VAL A 81 -13.74 2.09 -2.22
N SER A 82 -13.72 1.96 -0.89
CA SER A 82 -12.46 1.88 -0.14
C SER A 82 -11.67 0.61 -0.47
N VAL A 83 -12.34 -0.55 -0.54
CA VAL A 83 -11.71 -1.83 -0.92
C VAL A 83 -11.20 -1.77 -2.35
N GLN A 84 -11.97 -1.19 -3.27
CA GLN A 84 -11.53 -1.04 -4.67
C GLN A 84 -10.29 -0.14 -4.76
N SER A 85 -10.26 0.99 -4.03
CA SER A 85 -9.11 1.89 -4.00
C SER A 85 -7.85 1.21 -3.48
N GLU A 86 -7.93 0.43 -2.40
CA GLU A 86 -6.80 -0.33 -1.88
C GLU A 86 -6.29 -1.39 -2.87
N ARG A 87 -7.21 -2.12 -3.52
CA ARG A 87 -6.86 -3.11 -4.55
C ARG A 87 -6.17 -2.47 -5.74
N VAL A 88 -6.66 -1.31 -6.20
CA VAL A 88 -6.04 -0.56 -7.29
C VAL A 88 -4.64 -0.09 -6.89
N LYS A 89 -4.47 0.53 -5.72
CA LYS A 89 -3.14 0.95 -5.23
C LYS A 89 -2.16 -0.22 -5.14
N LYS A 90 -2.60 -1.38 -4.66
CA LYS A 90 -1.78 -2.59 -4.59
C LYS A 90 -1.42 -3.10 -5.98
N ALA A 91 -2.38 -3.13 -6.91
CA ALA A 91 -2.16 -3.53 -8.29
C ALA A 91 -1.20 -2.59 -9.03
N GLU A 92 -1.34 -1.28 -8.86
CA GLU A 92 -0.44 -0.27 -9.42
C GLU A 92 0.98 -0.42 -8.85
N ALA A 93 1.13 -0.65 -7.54
CA ALA A 93 2.42 -0.88 -6.92
C ALA A 93 3.10 -2.15 -7.48
N SER A 94 2.36 -3.24 -7.65
CA SER A 94 2.86 -4.47 -8.27
C SER A 94 3.20 -4.27 -9.75
N ALA A 95 2.36 -3.57 -10.51
CA ALA A 95 2.62 -3.28 -11.93
C ALA A 95 3.88 -2.43 -12.11
N LYS A 96 4.10 -1.42 -11.26
CA LYS A 96 5.30 -0.58 -11.29
C LYS A 96 6.56 -1.40 -11.01
N LYS A 97 6.54 -2.29 -10.01
CA LYS A 97 7.65 -3.21 -9.73
C LYS A 97 7.97 -4.11 -10.93
N ASN A 98 6.94 -4.68 -11.55
CA ASN A 98 7.10 -5.56 -12.71
C ASN A 98 7.59 -4.80 -13.96
N ALA A 99 7.15 -3.57 -14.17
CA ALA A 99 7.63 -2.71 -15.27
C ALA A 99 9.12 -2.37 -15.12
N THR A 100 9.57 -2.06 -13.90
CA THR A 100 11.00 -1.86 -13.60
C THR A 100 11.80 -3.13 -13.85
N ALA A 101 11.32 -4.29 -13.36
CA ALA A 101 11.97 -5.58 -13.58
C ALA A 101 12.07 -5.94 -15.08
N ALA A 102 11.01 -5.69 -15.86
CA ALA A 102 11.02 -5.92 -17.30
C ALA A 102 11.98 -4.99 -18.05
N THR A 103 12.08 -3.73 -17.63
CA THR A 103 13.02 -2.76 -18.22
C THR A 103 14.47 -3.17 -17.93
N ASN A 104 14.76 -3.55 -16.68
CA ASN A 104 16.09 -4.02 -16.29
C ASN A 104 16.46 -5.35 -16.99
N GLY A 105 15.49 -6.25 -17.16
CA GLY A 105 15.67 -7.49 -17.91
C GLY A 105 15.97 -7.25 -19.39
N ARG A 106 15.27 -6.30 -20.04
CA ARG A 106 15.57 -5.88 -21.42
C ARG A 106 16.95 -5.23 -21.54
N ALA A 107 17.35 -4.41 -20.56
CA ALA A 107 18.68 -3.80 -20.53
C ALA A 107 19.78 -4.87 -20.41
N LEU A 108 19.60 -5.87 -19.54
CA LEU A 108 20.53 -6.99 -19.40
C LEU A 108 20.62 -7.80 -20.70
N ALA A 109 19.48 -8.14 -21.31
CA ALA A 109 19.45 -8.90 -22.56
C ALA A 109 20.13 -8.15 -23.73
N ALA A 110 19.95 -6.83 -23.80
CA ALA A 110 20.63 -6.00 -24.80
C ALA A 110 22.14 -5.97 -24.59
N MET A 111 22.60 -5.91 -23.32
CA MET A 111 24.03 -5.98 -23.01
C MET A 111 24.64 -7.35 -23.36
N THR A 112 23.95 -8.46 -23.07
CA THR A 112 24.45 -9.80 -23.43
C THR A 112 24.52 -9.98 -24.95
N MET A 113 23.51 -9.52 -25.69
CA MET A 113 23.50 -9.62 -27.16
C MET A 113 24.58 -8.75 -27.84
N ALA A 114 24.96 -7.62 -27.23
CA ALA A 114 26.03 -6.77 -27.74
C ALA A 114 27.42 -7.39 -27.58
N ASP A 115 27.64 -8.19 -26.52
CA ASP A 115 28.90 -8.92 -26.29
C ASP A 115 29.02 -10.19 -27.17
N ASP A 116 27.88 -10.79 -27.56
CA ASP A 116 27.80 -11.95 -28.48
C ASP A 116 27.83 -11.56 -29.98
N ALA A 117 27.92 -10.26 -30.30
CA ALA A 117 28.06 -9.82 -31.68
C ALA A 117 29.29 -10.49 -32.32
N PRO A 118 29.18 -11.07 -33.52
CA PRO A 118 30.21 -11.93 -34.09
C PRO A 118 31.51 -11.14 -34.21
N ARG A 119 32.47 -11.44 -33.33
CA ARG A 119 33.86 -11.07 -33.53
C ARG A 119 34.27 -11.74 -34.82
N ASP A 120 34.59 -10.90 -35.80
CA ASP A 120 34.99 -11.26 -37.15
C ASP A 120 35.76 -12.60 -37.15
N THR A 121 35.24 -13.57 -37.88
CA THR A 121 35.68 -14.97 -37.93
C THR A 121 37.08 -15.16 -38.51
N ALA A 122 37.88 -14.10 -38.58
CA ALA A 122 39.29 -14.08 -38.98
C ALA A 122 40.24 -14.74 -37.95
N GLY A 123 39.73 -15.28 -36.84
CA GLY A 123 40.51 -15.94 -35.78
C GLY A 123 39.91 -17.24 -35.27
N LEU A 124 39.36 -18.09 -36.15
CA LEU A 124 38.87 -19.43 -35.79
C LEU A 124 40.02 -20.41 -35.51
N GLU A 125 40.79 -20.19 -34.43
CA GLU A 125 41.54 -21.23 -33.68
C GLU A 125 42.29 -20.71 -32.44
N ALA A 126 42.01 -19.51 -31.94
CA ALA A 126 42.54 -19.09 -30.65
C ALA A 126 41.65 -19.63 -29.53
N LEU A 127 42.05 -20.77 -28.93
CA LEU A 127 41.50 -21.22 -27.66
C LEU A 127 41.48 -20.03 -26.68
N PRO A 128 40.34 -19.74 -26.02
CA PRO A 128 40.27 -18.61 -25.10
C PRO A 128 41.35 -18.76 -24.03
N ALA A 129 42.16 -17.72 -23.85
CA ALA A 129 43.21 -17.74 -22.86
C ALA A 129 42.60 -18.02 -21.47
N PRO A 130 43.19 -18.91 -20.65
CA PRO A 130 42.70 -19.19 -19.31
C PRO A 130 42.60 -17.89 -18.51
N GLY A 131 41.39 -17.54 -18.07
CA GLY A 131 41.07 -16.29 -17.37
C GLY A 131 40.18 -15.30 -18.15
N GLN A 132 40.03 -15.45 -19.46
CA GLN A 132 39.18 -14.56 -20.26
C GLN A 132 37.68 -14.78 -19.97
N GLU A 133 37.29 -16.02 -19.66
CA GLU A 133 35.93 -16.35 -19.20
C GLU A 133 35.62 -15.78 -17.80
N ASP A 134 36.60 -15.78 -16.90
CA ASP A 134 36.42 -15.27 -15.53
C ASP A 134 36.28 -13.74 -15.53
N GLU A 135 36.98 -13.04 -16.43
CA GLU A 135 36.85 -11.60 -16.67
C GLU A 135 35.44 -11.23 -17.18
N VAL A 136 34.92 -12.01 -18.14
CA VAL A 136 33.57 -11.83 -18.70
C VAL A 136 32.50 -12.11 -17.63
N ARG A 137 32.63 -13.19 -16.86
CA ARG A 137 31.74 -13.49 -15.72
C ARG A 137 31.76 -12.37 -14.67
N ARG A 138 32.93 -11.80 -14.35
CA ARG A 138 33.04 -10.65 -13.44
C ARG A 138 32.31 -9.42 -13.97
N ARG A 139 32.46 -9.07 -15.25
CA ARG A 139 31.74 -7.94 -15.86
C ARG A 139 30.23 -8.13 -15.86
N HIS A 140 29.74 -9.33 -16.20
CA HIS A 140 28.31 -9.62 -16.14
C HIS A 140 27.77 -9.58 -14.70
N ALA A 141 28.53 -10.08 -13.72
CA ALA A 141 28.15 -10.01 -12.31
C ALA A 141 28.10 -8.57 -11.80
N GLU A 142 29.05 -7.71 -12.20
CA GLU A 142 29.05 -6.28 -11.87
C GLU A 142 27.89 -5.51 -12.53
N ALA A 143 27.60 -5.81 -13.80
CA ALA A 143 26.45 -5.22 -14.51
C ALA A 143 25.11 -5.66 -13.89
N ALA A 144 24.97 -6.93 -13.52
CA ALA A 144 23.79 -7.46 -12.83
C ALA A 144 23.59 -6.79 -11.45
N ARG A 145 24.66 -6.58 -10.67
CA ARG A 145 24.58 -5.88 -9.37
C ARG A 145 24.16 -4.41 -9.50
N ARG A 146 24.54 -3.75 -10.60
CA ARG A 146 24.12 -2.36 -10.89
C ARG A 146 22.64 -2.28 -11.30
N LEU A 147 22.15 -3.26 -12.07
CA LEU A 147 20.77 -3.30 -12.55
C LEU A 147 19.78 -3.86 -11.50
N PHE A 148 20.25 -4.70 -10.58
CA PHE A 148 19.46 -5.33 -9.53
C PHE A 148 20.06 -5.12 -8.13
N PRO A 149 20.09 -3.87 -7.62
CA PRO A 149 20.69 -3.55 -6.33
C PRO A 149 20.00 -4.28 -5.15
N ASP A 150 18.68 -4.51 -5.25
CA ASP A 150 17.89 -5.14 -4.17
C ASP A 150 18.22 -6.64 -3.97
N MET A 151 18.68 -7.35 -5.01
CA MET A 151 19.08 -8.77 -4.89
C MET A 151 20.44 -8.94 -4.20
N ALA A 152 21.25 -7.88 -4.11
CA ALA A 152 22.52 -7.93 -3.38
C ALA A 152 22.33 -7.86 -1.85
N THR A 153 21.16 -7.41 -1.38
CA THR A 153 20.85 -7.27 0.05
C THR A 153 20.14 -8.47 0.68
N GLN A 154 19.66 -9.43 -0.12
CA GLN A 154 18.97 -10.61 0.40
C GLN A 154 19.96 -11.78 0.48
N PRO A 155 20.30 -12.28 1.69
CA PRO A 155 21.20 -13.42 1.82
C PRO A 155 20.56 -14.66 1.18
N PRO A 156 21.37 -15.57 0.58
CA PRO A 156 20.85 -16.82 0.05
C PRO A 156 20.21 -17.61 1.20
N SER A 157 18.93 -17.95 1.04
CA SER A 157 18.19 -18.90 1.89
C SER A 157 18.56 -20.33 1.53
#